data_AF-A0A9E3XTW7-F1
#
_entry.id   AF-A0A9E3XTW7-F1
#
_cell.length_a   1.000
_cell.length_b   1.000
_cell.length_c   1.000
_cell.angle_alpha   90.00
_cell.angle_beta   90.00
_cell.angle_gamma   90.00
#
_symmetry.space_group_name_H-M   'P 1'
#
loop_
_entity.id
_entity.type
_entity.pdbx_description
1 polymer ?
#
loop_
_entity_poly.entity_id
_entity_poly.type
_entity_poly.pdbx_seq_one_letter_code
_entity_poly.pdbx_strand_id
1 'polypeptide(L)'
;MLRPRTSDPDMTDVDDDPHVRATVSRLRASVVAASCGSLAFLLLGIVAIHRAWTAGVAEGRDAAAGSDPGVLPPLDGLLLVILGFVALGVTIVLVVRGPFDRARAQAEELVIANRRLQETTLETFAALGAAVEAKDRYTAGHGLRVTLVSILIAQELGLAADELDTLRHAATFHDIGKIAVPDHVLHRTGRLSDADFEAMKVHPVEGARICAKLAVLRDAVPLIRSHHERIDGRGYPDG
;
A
#
# COMPACT_ATOMS: atom_id res chain seq x y z
N MET A 1 31.84 -17.31 -12.98
CA MET A 1 31.62 -15.89 -13.32
C MET A 1 30.20 -15.74 -13.86
N LEU A 2 29.25 -15.36 -13.01
CA LEU A 2 27.86 -15.15 -13.39
C LEU A 2 27.71 -13.70 -13.88
N ARG A 3 27.26 -13.51 -15.12
CA ARG A 3 26.86 -12.20 -15.63
C ARG A 3 25.57 -11.75 -14.93
N PRO A 4 25.41 -10.47 -14.59
CA PRO A 4 24.15 -9.96 -14.07
C PRO A 4 23.12 -9.94 -15.21
N ARG A 5 21.98 -10.61 -15.00
CA ARG A 5 20.75 -10.40 -15.79
C ARG A 5 20.16 -9.07 -15.34
N THR A 6 20.54 -7.99 -16.00
CA THR A 6 19.74 -6.76 -16.02
C THR A 6 18.77 -6.89 -17.19
N SER A 7 17.59 -7.42 -16.90
CA SER A 7 16.42 -7.20 -17.73
C SER A 7 15.32 -6.80 -16.77
N ASP A 8 15.33 -5.52 -16.38
CA ASP A 8 14.08 -4.88 -15.99
C ASP A 8 13.10 -5.16 -17.15
N PRO A 9 11.91 -5.71 -16.88
CA PRO A 9 10.86 -5.66 -17.87
C PRO A 9 10.64 -4.18 -18.17
N ASP A 10 10.87 -3.81 -19.43
CA ASP A 10 10.68 -2.47 -19.93
C ASP A 10 9.23 -2.04 -19.66
N MET A 11 9.04 -1.28 -18.58
CA MET A 11 7.73 -0.86 -18.08
C MET A 11 7.17 0.32 -18.89
N THR A 12 7.79 0.65 -20.03
CA THR A 12 7.36 1.71 -20.94
C THR A 12 6.28 1.28 -21.94
N ASP A 13 5.97 -0.02 -22.04
CA ASP A 13 5.09 -0.53 -23.11
C ASP A 13 3.59 -0.53 -22.76
N VAL A 14 3.21 -0.18 -21.52
CA VAL A 14 1.77 -0.10 -21.15
C VAL A 14 1.10 1.13 -21.79
N ASP A 15 1.84 2.20 -22.02
CA ASP A 15 1.34 3.43 -22.65
C ASP A 15 1.21 3.31 -24.19
N ASP A 16 1.87 2.32 -24.81
CA ASP A 16 1.87 2.11 -26.26
C ASP A 16 0.84 1.10 -26.77
N ASP A 17 0.03 0.51 -25.89
CA ASP A 17 -1.08 -0.35 -26.29
C ASP A 17 -2.07 0.43 -27.20
N PRO A 18 -2.29 0.00 -28.46
CA PRO A 18 -3.19 0.66 -29.39
C PRO A 18 -4.64 0.75 -28.88
N HIS A 19 -5.09 -0.19 -28.04
CA HIS A 19 -6.40 -0.15 -27.39
C HIS A 19 -6.46 0.92 -26.29
N VAL A 20 -5.39 1.09 -25.52
CA VAL A 20 -5.27 2.15 -24.51
C VAL A 20 -5.26 3.52 -25.18
N ARG A 21 -4.45 3.73 -26.23
CA ARG A 21 -4.41 4.99 -26.99
C ARG A 21 -5.74 5.34 -27.64
N ALA A 22 -6.44 4.36 -28.22
CA ALA A 22 -7.76 4.57 -28.81
C ALA A 22 -8.82 4.92 -27.75
N THR A 23 -8.73 4.33 -26.55
CA THR A 23 -9.65 4.63 -25.44
C THR A 23 -9.40 6.03 -24.88
N VAL A 24 -8.12 6.39 -24.68
CA VAL A 24 -7.70 7.72 -24.22
C VAL A 24 -8.09 8.80 -25.22
N SER A 25 -7.93 8.57 -26.53
CA SER A 25 -8.30 9.56 -27.55
C SER A 25 -9.81 9.80 -27.61
N ARG A 26 -10.63 8.73 -27.49
CA ARG A 26 -12.10 8.85 -27.40
C ARG A 26 -12.53 9.58 -26.14
N LEU A 27 -11.93 9.27 -24.98
CA LEU A 27 -12.21 9.99 -23.74
C LEU A 27 -11.86 11.48 -23.87
N ARG A 28 -10.67 11.81 -24.38
CA ARG A 28 -10.24 13.20 -24.62
C ARG A 28 -11.21 13.93 -25.56
N ALA A 29 -11.62 13.30 -26.65
CA ALA A 29 -12.57 13.89 -27.60
C ALA A 29 -13.94 14.16 -26.95
N SER A 30 -14.47 13.21 -26.16
CA SER A 30 -15.73 13.39 -25.43
C SER A 30 -15.66 14.47 -24.35
N VAL A 31 -14.54 14.55 -23.62
CA VAL A 31 -14.28 15.59 -22.60
C VAL A 31 -14.24 16.96 -23.24
N VAL A 32 -13.49 17.11 -24.34
CA VAL A 32 -13.35 18.38 -25.05
C VAL A 32 -14.69 18.82 -25.62
N ALA A 33 -15.43 17.91 -26.27
CA ALA A 33 -16.76 18.23 -26.82
C ALA A 33 -17.76 18.66 -25.73
N ALA A 34 -17.81 17.95 -24.60
CA ALA A 34 -18.70 18.30 -23.49
C ALA A 34 -18.30 19.64 -22.84
N SER A 35 -16.99 19.89 -22.66
CA SER A 35 -16.47 21.15 -22.10
C SER A 35 -16.76 22.35 -22.99
N CYS A 36 -16.62 22.19 -24.32
CA CYS A 36 -17.00 23.23 -25.29
C CYS A 36 -18.50 23.53 -25.25
N GLY A 37 -19.35 22.51 -25.10
CA GLY A 37 -20.79 22.69 -24.95
C GLY A 37 -21.16 23.50 -23.71
N SER A 38 -20.60 23.16 -22.54
CA SER A 38 -20.86 23.89 -21.30
C SER A 38 -20.39 25.35 -21.36
N LEU A 39 -19.22 25.61 -21.98
CA LEU A 39 -18.74 26.99 -22.18
C LEU A 39 -19.66 27.80 -23.09
N ALA A 40 -20.18 27.18 -24.17
CA ALA A 40 -21.09 27.84 -25.10
C ALA A 40 -22.41 28.26 -24.42
N PHE A 41 -22.99 27.41 -23.57
CA PHE A 41 -24.17 27.76 -22.78
C PHE A 41 -23.89 28.90 -21.80
N LEU A 42 -22.73 28.90 -21.15
CA LEU A 42 -22.34 29.97 -20.22
C LEU A 42 -22.20 31.32 -20.95
N LEU A 43 -21.54 31.32 -22.12
CA LEU A 43 -21.35 32.50 -22.96
C LEU A 43 -22.69 33.03 -23.50
N LEU A 44 -23.58 32.15 -23.96
CA LEU A 44 -24.92 32.55 -24.41
C LEU A 44 -25.75 33.18 -23.30
N GLY A 45 -25.70 32.63 -22.07
CA GLY A 45 -26.35 33.21 -20.90
C GLY A 45 -25.82 34.61 -20.55
N ILE A 46 -24.50 34.79 -20.54
CA ILE A 46 -23.86 36.09 -20.29
C ILE A 46 -24.27 37.12 -21.36
N VAL A 47 -24.25 36.73 -22.64
CA VAL A 47 -24.66 37.62 -23.74
C VAL A 47 -26.14 37.99 -23.64
N ALA A 48 -27.01 37.05 -23.24
CA ALA A 48 -28.43 37.33 -23.02
C ALA A 48 -28.66 38.34 -21.88
N ILE A 49 -27.97 38.18 -20.74
CA ILE A 49 -28.00 39.13 -19.62
C ILE A 49 -27.49 40.50 -20.06
N HIS A 50 -26.35 40.55 -20.76
CA HIS A 50 -25.79 41.81 -21.26
C HIS A 50 -26.75 42.50 -22.22
N ARG A 51 -27.33 41.77 -23.18
CA ARG A 51 -28.29 42.32 -24.14
C ARG A 51 -29.52 42.88 -23.44
N ALA A 52 -30.08 42.15 -22.49
CA ALA A 52 -31.23 42.61 -21.71
C ALA A 52 -30.92 43.86 -20.88
N TRP A 53 -29.76 43.90 -20.24
CA TRP A 53 -29.30 45.09 -19.51
C TRP A 53 -29.10 46.28 -20.45
N THR A 54 -28.44 46.09 -21.61
CA THR A 54 -28.26 47.17 -22.58
C THR A 54 -29.56 47.64 -23.24
N ALA A 55 -30.52 46.74 -23.47
CA ALA A 55 -31.83 47.08 -24.02
C ALA A 55 -32.65 47.89 -23.00
N GLY A 56 -32.65 47.47 -21.73
CA GLY A 56 -33.27 48.25 -20.65
C GLY A 56 -32.60 49.62 -20.42
N VAL A 57 -31.28 49.73 -20.62
CA VAL A 57 -30.55 51.02 -20.57
C VAL A 57 -30.85 51.89 -21.81
N ALA A 58 -31.10 51.30 -22.97
CA ALA A 58 -31.49 52.02 -24.19
C ALA A 58 -32.92 52.57 -24.09
N GLU A 59 -33.87 51.77 -23.60
CA GLU A 59 -35.25 52.22 -23.31
C GLU A 59 -35.29 53.22 -22.15
N GLY A 60 -34.42 53.05 -21.14
CA GLY A 60 -34.24 54.00 -20.04
C GLY A 60 -33.68 55.37 -20.45
N ARG A 61 -33.06 55.49 -21.63
CA ARG A 61 -32.62 56.77 -22.21
C ARG A 61 -33.76 57.56 -22.84
N ASP A 62 -34.78 56.89 -23.35
CA ASP A 62 -36.01 57.52 -23.86
C ASP A 62 -37.05 57.75 -22.74
N ALA A 63 -36.94 56.98 -21.63
CA ALA A 63 -37.82 57.05 -20.46
C ALA A 63 -37.35 58.03 -19.35
N ALA A 64 -36.47 58.99 -19.64
CA ALA A 64 -36.18 60.12 -18.74
C ALA A 64 -37.37 61.09 -18.51
N ALA A 65 -38.59 60.63 -18.80
CA ALA A 65 -39.86 61.31 -18.55
C ALA A 65 -40.80 60.59 -17.55
N GLY A 66 -40.44 59.44 -16.95
CA GLY A 66 -41.31 58.85 -15.92
C GLY A 66 -40.90 57.46 -15.42
N SER A 67 -40.38 57.43 -14.17
CA SER A 67 -40.30 56.35 -13.18
C SER A 67 -40.46 54.87 -13.60
N ASP A 68 -39.42 54.04 -13.40
CA ASP A 68 -39.39 52.98 -12.37
C ASP A 68 -37.96 52.38 -12.20
N PRO A 69 -37.27 52.46 -11.04
CA PRO A 69 -35.88 52.01 -10.88
C PRO A 69 -35.71 50.48 -10.62
N GLY A 70 -36.66 49.65 -11.04
CA GLY A 70 -36.80 48.27 -10.57
C GLY A 70 -36.64 47.14 -11.60
N VAL A 71 -36.10 47.38 -12.81
CA VAL A 71 -36.01 46.31 -13.83
C VAL A 71 -34.95 45.28 -13.44
N LEU A 72 -35.39 44.27 -12.68
CA LEU A 72 -34.64 43.05 -12.42
C LEU A 72 -34.17 42.46 -13.77
N PRO A 73 -32.95 41.88 -13.85
CA PRO A 73 -32.52 41.20 -15.05
C PRO A 73 -33.55 40.12 -15.43
N PRO A 74 -33.81 39.87 -16.72
CA PRO A 74 -34.78 38.85 -17.11
C PRO A 74 -34.36 37.52 -16.49
N LEU A 75 -35.28 36.91 -15.73
CA LEU A 75 -35.07 35.68 -14.99
C LEU A 75 -34.50 34.55 -15.88
N ASP A 76 -34.82 34.61 -17.17
CA ASP A 76 -34.36 33.71 -18.22
C ASP A 76 -32.83 33.69 -18.38
N GLY A 77 -32.16 34.85 -18.24
CA GLY A 77 -30.70 34.95 -18.36
C GLY A 77 -29.96 34.30 -17.18
N LEU A 78 -30.48 34.51 -15.96
CA LEU A 78 -29.95 33.92 -14.74
C LEU A 78 -30.10 32.38 -14.75
N LEU A 79 -31.26 31.89 -15.22
CA LEU A 79 -31.52 30.46 -15.36
C LEU A 79 -30.54 29.79 -16.32
N LEU A 80 -30.20 30.41 -17.45
CA LEU A 80 -29.22 29.88 -18.41
C LEU A 80 -27.82 29.77 -17.81
N VAL A 81 -27.39 30.76 -17.02
CA VAL A 81 -26.10 30.73 -16.32
C VAL A 81 -26.06 29.57 -15.31
N ILE A 82 -27.12 29.40 -14.51
CA ILE A 82 -27.24 28.29 -13.55
C ILE A 82 -27.20 26.94 -14.26
N LEU A 83 -27.96 26.76 -15.34
CA LEU A 83 -27.96 25.54 -16.15
C LEU A 83 -26.57 25.23 -16.74
N GLY A 84 -25.84 26.26 -17.17
CA GLY A 84 -24.46 26.13 -17.65
C GLY A 84 -23.50 25.60 -16.58
N PHE A 85 -23.58 26.13 -15.36
CA PHE A 85 -22.78 25.63 -14.23
C PHE A 85 -23.14 24.20 -13.82
N VAL A 86 -24.44 23.86 -13.82
CA VAL A 86 -24.89 22.49 -13.54
C VAL A 86 -24.37 21.52 -14.60
N ALA A 87 -24.51 21.87 -15.89
CA ALA A 87 -24.01 21.05 -16.99
C ALA A 87 -22.48 20.87 -16.91
N LEU A 88 -21.74 21.95 -16.62
CA LEU A 88 -20.29 21.89 -16.41
C LEU A 88 -19.91 20.96 -15.25
N GLY A 89 -20.61 21.07 -14.12
CA GLY A 89 -20.39 20.21 -12.95
C GLY A 89 -20.63 18.73 -13.28
N VAL A 90 -21.71 18.42 -13.99
CA VAL A 90 -22.01 17.06 -14.45
C VAL A 90 -20.91 16.54 -15.39
N THR A 91 -20.47 17.35 -16.36
CA THR A 91 -19.37 16.99 -17.26
C THR A 91 -18.08 16.71 -16.49
N ILE A 92 -17.69 17.57 -15.54
CA ILE A 92 -16.50 17.37 -14.72
C ILE A 92 -16.59 16.04 -13.95
N VAL A 93 -17.73 15.76 -13.32
CA VAL A 93 -17.94 14.50 -12.59
C VAL A 93 -17.79 13.29 -13.51
N LEU A 94 -18.43 13.29 -14.68
CA LEU A 94 -18.35 12.16 -15.63
C LEU A 94 -16.92 11.93 -16.13
N VAL A 95 -16.16 13.01 -16.33
CA VAL A 95 -14.77 12.96 -16.80
C VAL A 95 -13.81 12.48 -15.72
N VAL A 96 -13.97 12.94 -14.48
CA VAL A 96 -13.05 12.62 -13.37
C VAL A 96 -13.35 11.28 -12.73
N ARG A 97 -14.62 10.84 -12.70
CA ARG A 97 -15.04 9.59 -12.05
C ARG A 97 -14.31 8.36 -12.59
N GLY A 98 -14.19 8.23 -13.92
CA GLY A 98 -13.53 7.05 -14.52
C GLY A 98 -12.04 6.90 -14.15
N PRO A 99 -11.19 7.92 -14.37
CA PRO A 99 -9.80 7.92 -13.92
C PRO A 99 -9.65 7.66 -12.41
N PHE A 100 -10.52 8.26 -11.59
CA PHE A 100 -10.46 8.10 -10.14
C PHE A 100 -10.83 6.69 -9.68
N ASP A 101 -11.85 6.08 -10.29
CA ASP A 101 -12.24 4.69 -10.02
C ASP A 101 -11.12 3.71 -10.43
N ARG A 102 -10.44 3.96 -11.57
CA ARG A 102 -9.27 3.15 -11.98
C ARG A 102 -8.09 3.33 -11.02
N ALA A 103 -7.79 4.56 -10.61
CA ALA A 103 -6.71 4.83 -9.65
C ALA A 103 -6.96 4.13 -8.31
N ARG A 104 -8.22 4.11 -7.85
CA ARG A 104 -8.62 3.34 -6.65
C ARG A 104 -8.45 1.84 -6.85
N ALA A 105 -8.94 1.28 -7.96
CA ALA A 105 -8.81 -0.14 -8.25
C ALA A 105 -7.33 -0.58 -8.34
N GLN A 106 -6.48 0.22 -8.98
CA GLN A 106 -5.04 -0.03 -9.04
C GLN A 106 -4.37 0.06 -7.66
N ALA A 107 -4.78 1.01 -6.81
CA ALA A 107 -4.27 1.12 -5.45
C ALA A 107 -4.65 -0.09 -4.60
N GLU A 108 -5.89 -0.56 -4.69
CA GLU A 108 -6.35 -1.78 -4.01
C GLU A 108 -5.62 -3.02 -4.50
N GLU A 109 -5.46 -3.18 -5.82
CA GLU A 109 -4.73 -4.29 -6.42
C GLU A 109 -3.27 -4.30 -5.97
N LEU A 110 -2.62 -3.13 -5.92
CA LEU A 110 -1.25 -2.99 -5.45
C LEU A 110 -1.11 -3.40 -3.97
N VAL A 111 -2.05 -3.00 -3.11
CA VAL A 111 -2.06 -3.39 -1.69
C VAL A 111 -2.21 -4.91 -1.54
N ILE A 112 -3.13 -5.51 -2.29
CA ILE A 112 -3.34 -6.97 -2.27
C ILE A 112 -2.12 -7.71 -2.82
N ALA A 113 -1.55 -7.24 -3.92
CA ALA A 113 -0.34 -7.82 -4.52
C ALA A 113 0.85 -7.75 -3.55
N ASN A 114 1.03 -6.61 -2.87
CA ASN A 114 2.08 -6.45 -1.87
C ASN A 114 1.88 -7.41 -0.68
N ARG A 115 0.65 -7.53 -0.17
CA ARG A 115 0.32 -8.49 0.89
C ARG A 115 0.65 -9.92 0.47
N ARG A 116 0.25 -10.35 -0.73
CA ARG A 116 0.57 -11.69 -1.25
C ARG A 116 2.08 -11.92 -1.36
N LEU A 117 2.83 -10.92 -1.84
CA LEU A 117 4.29 -11.01 -1.91
C LEU A 117 4.91 -11.18 -0.51
N GLN A 118 4.39 -10.46 0.49
CA GLN A 118 4.84 -10.61 1.88
C GLN A 118 4.52 -12.00 2.44
N GLU A 119 3.30 -12.49 2.24
CA GLU A 119 2.86 -13.83 2.66
C GLU A 119 3.72 -14.92 2.02
N THR A 120 3.90 -14.90 0.70
CA THR A 120 4.75 -15.88 -0.01
C THR A 120 6.22 -15.81 0.42
N THR A 121 6.72 -14.60 0.75
CA THR A 121 8.07 -14.43 1.29
C THR A 121 8.19 -15.11 2.65
N LEU A 122 7.22 -14.90 3.55
CA LEU A 122 7.18 -15.56 4.85
C LEU A 122 7.08 -17.08 4.72
N GLU A 123 6.23 -17.60 3.83
CA GLU A 123 6.11 -19.04 3.56
C GLU A 123 7.44 -19.65 3.07
N THR A 124 8.13 -18.94 2.17
CA THR A 124 9.45 -19.37 1.68
C THR A 124 10.47 -19.41 2.82
N PHE A 125 10.48 -18.40 3.69
CA PHE A 125 11.35 -18.37 4.86
C PHE A 125 10.99 -19.45 5.88
N ALA A 126 9.71 -19.73 6.08
CA ALA A 126 9.24 -20.82 6.94
C ALA A 126 9.69 -22.18 6.40
N ALA A 127 9.63 -22.39 5.09
CA ALA A 127 10.15 -23.59 4.44
C ALA A 127 11.68 -23.72 4.62
N LEU A 128 12.44 -22.61 4.51
CA LEU A 128 13.87 -22.60 4.81
C LEU A 128 14.16 -22.92 6.28
N GLY A 129 13.39 -22.34 7.21
CA GLY A 129 13.47 -22.64 8.63
C GLY A 129 13.20 -24.12 8.91
N ALA A 130 12.16 -24.70 8.30
CA ALA A 130 11.85 -26.12 8.41
C ALA A 130 12.96 -27.01 7.82
N ALA A 131 13.63 -26.57 6.74
CA ALA A 131 14.77 -27.29 6.18
C ALA A 131 15.99 -27.25 7.11
N VAL A 132 16.24 -26.11 7.78
CA VAL A 132 17.26 -25.99 8.84
C VAL A 132 16.90 -26.90 10.03
N GLU A 133 15.63 -26.91 10.43
CA GLU A 133 15.11 -27.76 11.50
C GLU A 133 15.22 -29.25 11.15
N ALA A 134 15.04 -29.64 9.89
CA ALA A 134 15.21 -31.02 9.43
C ALA A 134 16.69 -31.47 9.45
N LYS A 135 17.62 -30.52 9.35
CA LYS A 135 19.06 -30.79 9.51
C LYS A 135 19.39 -31.10 10.96
N ASP A 136 18.65 -30.58 11.92
CA ASP A 136 18.76 -30.90 13.35
C ASP A 136 17.80 -32.05 13.70
N ARG A 137 18.35 -33.27 13.88
CA ARG A 137 17.57 -34.52 14.08
C ARG A 137 16.59 -34.46 15.26
N TYR A 138 16.71 -33.48 16.16
CA TYR A 138 15.91 -33.36 17.37
C TYR A 138 14.68 -32.45 17.20
N THR A 139 14.64 -31.62 16.16
CA THR A 139 13.74 -30.46 16.16
C THR A 139 12.52 -30.57 15.27
N ALA A 140 12.25 -31.62 14.49
CA ALA A 140 11.08 -31.63 13.57
C ALA A 140 9.75 -31.19 14.24
N GLY A 141 9.20 -30.06 13.78
CA GLY A 141 7.96 -29.47 14.31
C GLY A 141 8.08 -28.85 15.71
N HIS A 142 9.30 -28.68 16.23
CA HIS A 142 9.59 -28.02 17.50
C HIS A 142 9.21 -26.54 17.43
N GLY A 143 9.64 -25.84 16.38
CA GLY A 143 9.29 -24.45 16.15
C GLY A 143 7.78 -24.23 16.17
N LEU A 144 7.01 -25.11 15.53
CA LEU A 144 5.55 -25.02 15.53
C LEU A 144 4.95 -25.17 16.95
N ARG A 145 5.45 -26.12 17.75
CA ARG A 145 4.98 -26.32 19.13
C ARG A 145 5.34 -25.15 20.03
N VAL A 146 6.55 -24.62 19.91
CA VAL A 146 7.01 -23.43 20.64
C VAL A 146 6.14 -22.23 20.27
N THR A 147 5.93 -21.98 18.97
CA THR A 147 5.05 -20.90 18.50
C THR A 147 3.64 -21.03 19.07
N LEU A 148 3.04 -22.22 19.03
CA LEU A 148 1.70 -22.43 19.55
C LEU A 148 1.62 -22.11 21.05
N VAL A 149 2.53 -22.66 21.85
CA VAL A 149 2.53 -22.44 23.31
C VAL A 149 2.80 -20.97 23.65
N SER A 150 3.75 -20.33 22.98
CA SER A 150 4.06 -18.91 23.18
C SER A 150 2.86 -18.02 22.91
N ILE A 151 2.11 -18.29 21.83
CA ILE A 151 0.91 -17.52 21.48
C ILE A 151 -0.22 -17.74 22.49
N LEU A 152 -0.44 -18.98 22.94
CA LEU A 152 -1.45 -19.26 23.97
C LEU A 152 -1.14 -18.52 25.29
N ILE A 153 0.13 -18.51 25.71
CA ILE A 153 0.56 -17.76 26.90
C ILE A 153 0.35 -16.26 26.70
N ALA A 154 0.78 -15.71 25.56
CA ALA A 154 0.64 -14.29 25.27
C ALA A 154 -0.83 -13.82 25.20
N GLN A 155 -1.73 -14.66 24.68
CA GLN A 155 -3.16 -14.39 24.67
C GLN A 155 -3.74 -14.31 26.09
N GLU A 156 -3.33 -15.23 26.97
CA GLU A 156 -3.75 -15.21 28.38
C GLU A 156 -3.21 -13.98 29.13
N LEU A 157 -2.03 -13.49 28.72
CA LEU A 157 -1.43 -12.26 29.25
C LEU A 157 -2.06 -10.97 28.66
N GLY A 158 -2.97 -11.08 27.70
CA GLY A 158 -3.70 -9.95 27.13
C GLY A 158 -2.90 -9.11 26.13
N LEU A 159 -1.90 -9.69 25.44
CA LEU A 159 -1.13 -8.99 24.41
C LEU A 159 -2.02 -8.58 23.22
N ALA A 160 -1.69 -7.43 22.63
CA ALA A 160 -2.39 -6.90 21.47
C ALA A 160 -2.09 -7.72 20.19
N ALA A 161 -2.94 -7.57 19.16
CA ALA A 161 -2.86 -8.38 17.95
C ALA A 161 -1.52 -8.23 17.21
N ASP A 162 -0.98 -7.02 17.16
CA ASP A 162 0.33 -6.68 16.58
C ASP A 162 1.50 -7.29 17.37
N GLU A 163 1.40 -7.33 18.69
CA GLU A 163 2.37 -8.00 19.56
C GLU A 163 2.33 -9.53 19.37
N LEU A 164 1.13 -10.10 19.21
CA LEU A 164 0.95 -11.53 18.93
C LEU A 164 1.56 -11.92 17.57
N ASP A 165 1.40 -11.10 16.55
CA ASP A 165 2.01 -11.35 15.23
C ASP A 165 3.54 -11.26 15.29
N THR A 166 4.06 -10.28 16.03
CA THR A 166 5.50 -10.14 16.28
C THR A 166 6.06 -11.37 17.01
N LEU A 167 5.38 -11.82 18.07
CA LEU A 167 5.76 -13.03 18.81
C LEU A 167 5.67 -14.28 17.95
N ARG A 168 4.64 -14.40 17.10
CA ARG A 168 4.46 -15.53 16.19
C ARG A 168 5.64 -15.65 15.23
N HIS A 169 6.04 -14.53 14.63
CA HIS A 169 7.22 -14.48 13.78
C HIS A 169 8.49 -14.84 14.55
N ALA A 170 8.71 -14.24 15.72
CA ALA A 170 9.88 -14.53 16.53
C ALA A 170 10.00 -16.00 16.93
N ALA A 171 8.92 -16.60 17.44
CA ALA A 171 8.89 -18.00 17.85
C ALA A 171 9.06 -18.95 16.65
N THR A 172 8.53 -18.60 15.49
CA THR A 172 8.67 -19.43 14.27
C THR A 172 10.10 -19.44 13.76
N PHE A 173 10.82 -18.31 13.87
CA PHE A 173 12.14 -18.13 13.28
C PHE A 173 13.31 -18.09 14.28
N HIS A 174 13.07 -18.30 15.58
CA HIS A 174 14.08 -18.16 16.64
C HIS A 174 15.39 -18.94 16.34
N ASP A 175 15.24 -20.14 15.77
CA ASP A 175 16.33 -21.07 15.51
C ASP A 175 16.89 -21.02 14.07
N ILE A 176 16.39 -20.12 13.19
CA ILE A 176 16.82 -20.08 11.77
C ILE A 176 18.34 -19.87 11.62
N GLY A 177 18.96 -19.21 12.60
CA GLY A 177 20.41 -18.98 12.63
C GLY A 177 21.24 -20.23 12.83
N LYS A 178 20.65 -21.39 13.19
CA LYS A 178 21.35 -22.68 13.26
C LYS A 178 21.99 -23.08 11.93
N ILE A 179 21.58 -22.46 10.82
CA ILE A 179 22.25 -22.58 9.51
C ILE A 179 23.74 -22.23 9.56
N ALA A 180 24.15 -21.35 10.47
CA ALA A 180 25.53 -20.93 10.65
C ALA A 180 26.32 -21.83 11.62
N VAL A 181 25.65 -22.76 12.31
CA VAL A 181 26.28 -23.67 13.27
C VAL A 181 26.86 -24.88 12.53
N PRO A 182 28.11 -25.30 12.80
CA PRO A 182 28.70 -26.47 12.15
C PRO A 182 27.95 -27.77 12.43
N ASP A 183 27.86 -28.65 11.43
CA ASP A 183 27.12 -29.94 11.51
C ASP A 183 27.60 -30.82 12.66
N HIS A 184 28.92 -30.85 12.93
CA HIS A 184 29.47 -31.66 14.03
C HIS A 184 29.04 -31.16 15.42
N VAL A 185 28.69 -29.87 15.55
CA VAL A 185 28.13 -29.27 16.76
C VAL A 185 26.63 -29.61 16.85
N LEU A 186 25.87 -29.42 15.76
CA LEU A 186 24.43 -29.72 15.70
C LEU A 186 24.12 -31.21 15.92
N HIS A 187 24.95 -32.11 15.39
CA HIS A 187 24.72 -33.57 15.47
C HIS A 187 25.44 -34.23 16.64
N ARG A 188 26.04 -33.45 17.55
CA ARG A 188 26.77 -33.98 18.69
C ARG A 188 25.84 -34.81 19.57
N THR A 189 26.21 -36.06 19.83
CA THR A 189 25.51 -36.91 20.80
C THR A 189 26.13 -36.71 22.19
N GLY A 190 25.36 -36.16 23.13
CA GLY A 190 25.80 -35.89 24.51
C GLY A 190 26.03 -34.41 24.80
N ARG A 191 26.74 -34.10 25.89
CA ARG A 191 27.02 -32.71 26.28
C ARG A 191 27.98 -32.07 25.28
N LEU A 192 27.68 -30.84 24.86
CA LEU A 192 28.58 -30.02 24.07
C LEU A 192 29.85 -29.72 24.89
N SER A 193 31.00 -29.73 24.22
CA SER A 193 32.20 -29.15 24.82
C SER A 193 32.03 -27.64 24.93
N ASP A 194 32.84 -26.97 25.76
CA ASP A 194 32.78 -25.51 25.88
C ASP A 194 32.98 -24.82 24.53
N ALA A 195 33.90 -25.33 23.70
CA ALA A 195 34.12 -24.82 22.34
C ALA A 195 32.91 -25.03 21.42
N ASP A 196 32.28 -26.21 21.46
CA ASP A 196 31.07 -26.48 20.68
C ASP A 196 29.88 -25.62 21.16
N PHE A 197 29.82 -25.36 22.46
CA PHE A 197 28.79 -24.50 23.05
C PHE A 197 28.97 -23.04 22.62
N GLU A 198 30.20 -22.51 22.61
CA GLU A 198 30.47 -21.18 22.05
C GLU A 198 30.09 -21.10 20.56
N ALA A 199 30.34 -22.15 19.78
CA ALA A 199 29.88 -22.21 18.39
C ALA A 199 28.34 -22.22 18.28
N MET A 200 27.65 -22.89 19.21
CA MET A 200 26.18 -22.91 19.26
C MET A 200 25.59 -21.52 19.57
N LYS A 201 26.22 -20.74 20.45
CA LYS A 201 25.75 -19.39 20.85
C LYS A 201 25.70 -18.37 19.71
N VAL A 202 26.27 -18.69 18.55
CA VAL A 202 26.24 -17.81 17.37
C VAL A 202 24.83 -17.74 16.74
N HIS A 203 24.01 -18.78 16.89
CA HIS A 203 22.74 -18.86 16.16
C HIS A 203 21.70 -17.75 16.46
N PRO A 204 21.56 -17.19 17.69
CA PRO A 204 20.59 -16.11 17.90
C PRO A 204 21.03 -14.83 17.18
N VAL A 205 22.34 -14.55 17.15
CA VAL A 205 22.93 -13.41 16.44
C VAL A 205 22.74 -13.56 14.94
N GLU A 206 23.04 -14.74 14.39
CA GLU A 206 22.88 -15.01 12.97
C GLU A 206 21.41 -15.06 12.55
N GLY A 207 20.53 -15.61 13.38
CA GLY A 207 19.08 -15.59 13.17
C GLY A 207 18.56 -14.16 13.07
N ALA A 208 18.93 -13.31 14.04
CA ALA A 208 18.60 -11.89 14.02
C ALA A 208 19.13 -11.18 12.76
N ARG A 209 20.39 -11.45 12.36
CA ARG A 209 21.01 -10.87 11.16
C ARG A 209 20.30 -11.28 9.87
N ILE A 210 19.86 -12.54 9.77
CA ILE A 210 19.11 -13.05 8.63
C ILE A 210 17.72 -12.39 8.57
N CYS A 211 17.00 -12.41 9.69
CA CYS A 211 15.63 -11.89 9.78
C CYS A 211 15.56 -10.36 9.61
N ALA A 212 16.59 -9.61 10.02
CA ALA A 212 16.65 -8.15 9.84
C ALA A 212 16.58 -7.69 8.38
N LYS A 213 16.85 -8.58 7.41
CA LYS A 213 16.72 -8.29 5.98
C LYS A 213 15.27 -8.25 5.50
N LEU A 214 14.34 -8.78 6.29
CA LEU A 214 12.92 -8.83 5.98
C LEU A 214 12.18 -7.77 6.78
N ALA A 215 11.58 -6.79 6.08
CA ALA A 215 10.83 -5.71 6.72
C ALA A 215 9.71 -6.25 7.63
N VAL A 216 9.04 -7.33 7.22
CA VAL A 216 7.95 -8.00 7.97
C VAL A 216 8.41 -8.69 9.26
N LEU A 217 9.71 -8.97 9.41
CA LEU A 217 10.27 -9.58 10.61
C LEU A 217 10.98 -8.58 11.53
N ARG A 218 11.00 -7.29 11.17
CA ARG A 218 11.79 -6.27 11.86
C ARG A 218 11.55 -6.26 13.37
N ASP A 219 10.28 -6.28 13.77
CA ASP A 219 9.90 -6.20 15.17
C ASP A 219 10.16 -7.51 15.93
N ALA A 220 10.28 -8.62 15.21
CA ALA A 220 10.63 -9.93 15.77
C ALA A 220 12.15 -10.09 15.98
N VAL A 221 13.00 -9.28 15.32
CA VAL A 221 14.48 -9.41 15.39
C VAL A 221 15.03 -9.38 16.82
N PRO A 222 14.61 -8.45 17.71
CA PRO A 222 15.10 -8.43 19.09
C PRO A 222 14.73 -9.71 19.85
N LEU A 223 13.51 -10.23 19.65
CA LEU A 223 13.04 -11.45 20.30
C LEU A 223 13.83 -12.67 19.81
N ILE A 224 14.10 -12.74 18.50
CA ILE A 224 14.94 -13.80 17.90
C ILE A 224 16.37 -13.74 18.46
N ARG A 225 16.93 -12.54 18.63
CA ARG A 225 18.28 -12.41 19.21
C ARG A 225 18.33 -12.88 20.67
N SER A 226 17.30 -12.53 21.44
CA SER A 226 17.32 -12.65 22.90
C SER A 226 16.61 -13.88 23.44
N HIS A 227 16.20 -14.84 22.60
CA HIS A 227 15.44 -16.01 23.05
C HIS A 227 16.20 -16.96 23.99
N HIS A 228 17.53 -16.81 24.11
CA HIS A 228 18.38 -17.49 25.07
C HIS A 228 18.84 -16.60 26.24
N GLU A 229 18.33 -15.37 26.32
CA GLU A 229 18.58 -14.51 27.46
C GLU A 229 17.87 -15.02 28.71
N ARG A 230 18.43 -14.63 29.85
CA ARG A 230 17.93 -15.07 31.16
C ARG A 230 17.75 -13.85 32.05
N ILE A 231 16.68 -13.88 32.85
CA ILE A 231 16.36 -12.81 33.82
C ILE A 231 17.50 -12.59 34.82
N ASP A 232 18.32 -13.61 35.08
CA ASP A 232 19.47 -13.53 35.97
C ASP A 232 20.76 -12.97 35.32
N GLY A 233 20.71 -12.50 34.06
CA GLY A 233 21.86 -11.95 33.33
C GLY A 233 22.93 -12.97 32.97
N ARG A 234 22.62 -14.27 33.06
CA ARG A 234 23.55 -15.36 32.68
C ARG A 234 23.23 -15.95 31.31
N GLY A 235 22.43 -15.24 30.53
CA GLY A 235 22.01 -15.62 29.19
C GLY A 235 23.09 -15.37 28.14
N TYR A 236 22.69 -15.50 26.88
CA TYR A 236 23.49 -15.12 25.72
C TYR A 236 22.54 -14.68 24.59
N PRO A 237 22.99 -13.83 23.64
CA PRO A 237 24.37 -13.38 23.42
C PRO A 237 24.84 -12.16 24.22
N ASP A 238 23.95 -11.39 24.85
CA ASP A 238 24.24 -10.08 25.41
C ASP A 238 24.37 -10.06 26.94
N GLY A 239 23.80 -11.05 27.65
CA GLY A 239 23.95 -11.26 29.10
C GLY A 239 22.95 -10.48 29.95
#